data_AF-A0A7W1WR85-F1
#
_entry.id   AF-A0A7W1WR85-F1
#
_cell.length_a   1.000
_cell.length_b   1.000
_cell.length_c   1.000
_cell.angle_alpha   90.00
_cell.angle_beta   90.00
_cell.angle_gamma   90.00
#
_symmetry.space_group_name_H-M   'P 1'
#
loop_
_entity.id
_entity.type
_entity.pdbx_description
1 polymer ?
#
loop_
_entity_poly.entity_id
_entity_poly.type
_entity_poly.pdbx_seq_one_letter_code
_entity_poly.pdbx_strand_id
1 'polypeptide(L)'
;MSEQEQHLQQLESLDPLELLSQYAGGQTIPKPIIQIIYELKEKYRFSNGVINSLLEFCLLENNNKISRTYVMKLAGELHQSGVRNVREVYSYLNNVRWREQDKNGKHHHSVNLEYNSEYVETNIALIARQLHELRKEVNIKVNQMNEQLDQIEKQLRQLTRLLK
;
A
#
# COMPACT_ATOMS: atom_id res chain seq x y z
N MET A 1 14.33 7.23 11.49
CA MET A 1 13.90 6.14 10.58
C MET A 1 13.20 6.78 9.40
N SER A 2 13.41 6.27 8.18
CA SER A 2 12.68 6.76 7.00
C SER A 2 11.25 6.23 7.01
N GLU A 3 10.33 6.91 6.33
CA GLU A 3 8.93 6.48 6.17
C GLU A 3 8.83 5.07 5.56
N GLN A 4 9.72 4.76 4.60
CA GLN A 4 9.80 3.43 4.00
C GLN A 4 10.21 2.35 5.02
N GLU A 5 11.19 2.60 5.87
CA GLU A 5 11.61 1.61 6.88
C GLU A 5 10.52 1.40 7.94
N GLN A 6 9.78 2.45 8.29
CA GLN A 6 8.62 2.36 9.18
C GLN A 6 7.49 1.50 8.57
N HIS A 7 7.20 1.70 7.28
CA HIS A 7 6.21 0.89 6.56
C HIS A 7 6.59 -0.60 6.55
N LEU A 8 7.85 -0.92 6.24
CA LEU A 8 8.33 -2.30 6.23
C LEU A 8 8.24 -2.96 7.61
N GLN A 9 8.57 -2.22 8.68
CA GLN A 9 8.46 -2.71 10.06
C GLN A 9 7.00 -2.94 10.49
N GLN A 10 6.10 -2.05 10.07
CA GLN A 10 4.66 -2.24 10.31
C GLN A 10 4.18 -3.53 9.64
N LEU A 11 4.51 -3.73 8.36
CA LEU A 11 4.14 -4.95 7.64
C LEU A 11 4.70 -6.21 8.30
N GLU A 12 5.93 -6.18 8.81
CA GLU A 12 6.56 -7.38 9.42
C GLU A 12 5.83 -7.85 10.69
N SER A 13 5.22 -6.92 11.43
CA SER A 13 4.68 -7.16 12.78
C SER A 13 3.15 -7.20 12.86
N LEU A 14 2.44 -6.47 11.99
CA LEU A 14 0.98 -6.32 12.05
C LEU A 14 0.25 -7.65 11.78
N ASP A 15 -0.88 -7.91 12.42
CA ASP A 15 -1.69 -9.07 12.04
C ASP A 15 -2.35 -8.83 10.66
N PRO A 16 -2.39 -9.82 9.75
CA PRO A 16 -2.99 -9.64 8.43
C PRO A 16 -4.45 -9.20 8.43
N LEU A 17 -5.25 -9.58 9.43
CA LEU A 17 -6.64 -9.11 9.52
C LEU A 17 -6.70 -7.66 9.94
N GLU A 18 -5.80 -7.23 10.83
CA GLU A 18 -5.69 -5.84 11.26
C GLU A 18 -5.22 -4.95 10.11
N LEU A 19 -4.22 -5.40 9.34
CA LEU A 19 -3.79 -4.73 8.09
C LEU A 19 -5.00 -4.50 7.17
N LEU A 20 -5.73 -5.56 6.82
CA LEU A 20 -6.86 -5.44 5.92
C LEU A 20 -7.99 -4.58 6.50
N SER A 21 -8.19 -4.59 7.82
CA SER A 21 -9.16 -3.72 8.49
C SER A 21 -8.79 -2.24 8.32
N GLN A 22 -7.49 -1.90 8.38
CA GLN A 22 -7.01 -0.54 8.11
C GLN A 22 -7.30 -0.14 6.65
N TYR A 23 -7.03 -1.01 5.68
CA TYR A 23 -7.36 -0.76 4.26
C TYR A 23 -8.87 -0.66 4.00
N ALA A 24 -9.68 -1.41 4.73
CA ALA A 24 -11.13 -1.41 4.61
C ALA A 24 -11.82 -0.27 5.39
N GLY A 25 -11.07 0.62 6.05
CA GLY A 25 -11.62 1.71 6.85
C GLY A 25 -12.43 1.22 8.07
N GLY A 26 -12.04 0.09 8.66
CA GLY A 26 -12.71 -0.52 9.81
C GLY A 26 -13.92 -1.40 9.47
N GLN A 27 -14.18 -1.65 8.19
CA GLN A 27 -15.25 -2.58 7.78
C GLN A 27 -14.87 -4.05 8.01
N THR A 28 -15.89 -4.90 8.19
CA THR A 28 -15.70 -6.33 8.39
C THR A 28 -15.09 -6.99 7.16
N ILE A 29 -13.99 -7.73 7.37
CA ILE A 29 -13.31 -8.46 6.30
C ILE A 29 -14.16 -9.65 5.83
N PRO A 30 -14.37 -9.83 4.51
CA PRO A 30 -15.14 -10.96 3.99
C PRO A 30 -14.53 -12.31 4.37
N LYS A 31 -15.38 -13.28 4.75
CA LYS A 31 -14.97 -14.66 5.10
C LYS A 31 -14.03 -15.31 4.07
N PRO A 32 -14.22 -15.17 2.75
CA PRO A 32 -13.29 -15.74 1.77
C PRO A 32 -11.86 -15.21 1.89
N ILE A 33 -11.68 -13.95 2.29
CA ILE A 33 -10.35 -13.35 2.50
C ILE A 33 -9.71 -13.87 3.78
N ILE A 34 -10.50 -14.02 4.85
CA ILE A 34 -10.05 -14.65 6.09
C ILE A 34 -9.55 -16.08 5.83
N GLN A 35 -10.27 -16.83 4.99
CA GLN A 35 -9.88 -18.18 4.59
C GLN A 35 -8.56 -18.21 3.80
N ILE A 36 -8.31 -17.21 2.95
CA ILE A 36 -7.01 -17.07 2.26
C ILE A 36 -5.89 -16.89 3.28
N ILE A 37 -6.05 -15.98 4.25
CA ILE A 37 -5.03 -15.75 5.29
C ILE A 37 -4.74 -17.03 6.07
N TYR A 38 -5.78 -17.77 6.47
CA TYR A 38 -5.63 -19.02 7.18
C TYR A 38 -4.82 -20.04 6.37
N GLU A 39 -5.09 -20.17 5.07
CA GLU A 39 -4.34 -21.07 4.20
C GLU A 39 -2.88 -20.63 4.01
N LEU A 40 -2.61 -19.33 3.91
CA LEU A 40 -1.25 -18.82 3.85
C LEU A 40 -0.46 -19.17 5.13
N LYS A 41 -1.11 -19.07 6.30
CA LYS A 41 -0.51 -19.46 7.59
C LYS A 41 -0.31 -20.97 7.70
N GLU A 42 -1.32 -21.78 7.40
CA GLU A 42 -1.24 -23.23 7.64
C GLU A 42 -0.51 -24.01 6.55
N LYS A 43 -0.78 -23.71 5.28
CA LYS A 43 -0.22 -24.47 4.15
C LYS A 43 1.22 -24.07 3.85
N TYR A 44 1.51 -22.77 3.87
CA TYR A 44 2.82 -22.24 3.46
C TYR A 44 3.70 -21.83 4.65
N ARG A 45 3.15 -21.82 5.88
CA ARG A 45 3.85 -21.39 7.11
C ARG A 45 4.46 -20.00 6.98
N PHE A 46 3.79 -19.11 6.24
CA PHE A 46 4.25 -17.74 6.07
C PHE A 46 4.08 -16.93 7.37
N SER A 47 5.06 -16.07 7.63
CA SER A 47 4.99 -15.07 8.70
C SER A 47 3.95 -14.00 8.36
N ASN A 48 3.53 -13.25 9.37
CA ASN A 48 2.65 -12.09 9.17
C ASN A 48 3.26 -11.12 8.14
N GLY A 49 4.56 -10.83 8.23
CA GLY A 49 5.29 -10.03 7.25
C GLY A 49 5.10 -10.48 5.80
N VAL A 50 5.34 -11.77 5.52
CA VAL A 50 5.21 -12.31 4.16
C VAL A 50 3.77 -12.24 3.67
N ILE A 51 2.80 -12.55 4.53
CA ILE A 51 1.37 -12.48 4.19
C ILE A 51 0.96 -11.03 3.91
N ASN A 52 1.36 -10.10 4.78
CA ASN A 52 1.04 -8.68 4.66
C ASN A 52 1.58 -8.09 3.37
N SER A 53 2.85 -8.36 3.04
CA SER A 53 3.46 -7.91 1.78
C SER A 53 2.77 -8.51 0.55
N LEU A 54 2.41 -9.79 0.59
CA LEU A 54 1.70 -10.43 -0.51
C LEU A 54 0.31 -9.82 -0.72
N LEU A 55 -0.45 -9.60 0.36
CA LEU A 55 -1.78 -9.03 0.30
C LEU A 55 -1.75 -7.57 -0.15
N GLU A 56 -0.82 -6.77 0.39
CA GLU A 56 -0.63 -5.38 -0.04
C GLU A 56 -0.29 -5.32 -1.53
N PHE A 57 0.64 -6.16 -2.00
CA PHE A 57 0.96 -6.22 -3.42
C PHE A 57 -0.26 -6.59 -4.29
N CYS A 58 -1.07 -7.57 -3.85
CA CYS A 58 -2.29 -7.94 -4.57
C CYS A 58 -3.32 -6.80 -4.61
N LEU A 59 -3.44 -6.01 -3.54
CA LEU A 59 -4.32 -4.84 -3.51
C LEU A 59 -3.82 -3.76 -4.49
N LEU A 60 -2.51 -3.52 -4.53
CA LEU A 60 -1.90 -2.52 -5.42
C LEU A 60 -1.99 -2.90 -6.90
N GLU A 61 -1.75 -4.17 -7.26
CA GLU A 61 -1.71 -4.62 -8.67
C GLU A 61 -3.09 -4.92 -9.26
N ASN A 62 -4.09 -5.26 -8.44
CA ASN A 62 -5.40 -5.73 -8.92
C ASN A 62 -6.56 -4.82 -8.51
N ASN A 63 -6.40 -3.50 -8.64
CA ASN A 63 -7.42 -2.48 -8.33
C ASN A 63 -8.11 -2.71 -6.97
N ASN A 64 -7.33 -2.94 -5.91
CA ASN A 64 -7.80 -3.23 -4.55
C ASN A 64 -8.67 -4.49 -4.41
N LYS A 65 -8.54 -5.47 -5.33
CA LYS A 65 -9.24 -6.75 -5.26
C LYS A 65 -8.27 -7.88 -4.94
N ILE A 66 -8.56 -8.59 -3.86
CA ILE A 66 -7.87 -9.83 -3.53
C ILE A 66 -8.60 -10.99 -4.24
N SER A 67 -8.06 -11.41 -5.38
CA SER A 67 -8.50 -12.64 -6.04
C SER A 67 -7.77 -13.83 -5.44
N ARG A 68 -8.53 -14.81 -4.94
CA ARG A 68 -7.98 -16.04 -4.37
C ARG A 68 -7.01 -16.74 -5.31
N THR A 69 -7.38 -16.91 -6.58
CA THR A 69 -6.54 -17.59 -7.56
C THR A 69 -5.20 -16.89 -7.73
N TYR A 70 -5.20 -15.56 -7.75
CA TYR A 70 -3.99 -14.76 -7.91
C TYR A 70 -3.09 -14.83 -6.68
N VAL A 71 -3.66 -14.65 -5.48
CA VAL A 71 -2.91 -14.78 -4.21
C VAL A 71 -2.28 -16.16 -4.09
N MET A 72 -3.04 -17.22 -4.36
CA MET A 72 -2.53 -18.59 -4.20
C MET A 72 -1.46 -18.94 -5.23
N LYS A 73 -1.54 -18.40 -6.46
CA LYS A 73 -0.48 -18.50 -7.46
C LYS A 73 0.81 -17.89 -6.94
N LEU A 74 0.76 -16.62 -6.54
CA LEU A 74 1.92 -15.90 -6.01
C LEU A 74 2.46 -16.54 -4.72
N ALA A 75 1.60 -17.03 -3.83
CA ALA A 75 2.00 -17.75 -2.63
C ALA A 75 2.81 -19.01 -2.95
N GLY A 76 2.42 -19.76 -3.99
CA GLY A 76 3.19 -20.90 -4.49
C GLY A 76 4.57 -20.52 -4.98
N GLU A 77 4.67 -19.42 -5.73
CA GLU A 77 5.92 -18.87 -6.25
C GLU A 77 6.85 -18.38 -5.11
N LEU A 78 6.30 -17.62 -4.16
CA LEU A 78 7.04 -17.16 -2.97
C LEU A 78 7.54 -18.33 -2.13
N HIS A 79 6.71 -19.35 -1.92
CA HIS A 79 7.11 -20.53 -1.15
C HIS A 79 8.27 -21.27 -1.80
N GLN A 80 8.22 -21.47 -3.13
CA GLN A 80 9.31 -22.10 -3.87
C GLN A 80 10.60 -21.27 -3.86
N SER A 81 10.47 -19.94 -3.88
CA SER A 81 11.61 -19.02 -3.81
C SER A 81 12.24 -18.92 -2.42
N GLY A 82 11.57 -19.42 -1.39
CA GLY A 82 12.10 -19.49 -0.03
C GLY A 82 12.17 -18.14 0.70
N VAL A 83 11.39 -17.15 0.27
CA VAL A 83 11.33 -15.83 0.94
C VAL A 83 10.80 -15.93 2.37
N ARG A 84 11.32 -15.10 3.27
CA ARG A 84 11.00 -15.17 4.71
C ARG A 84 10.58 -13.86 5.35
N ASN A 85 10.87 -12.73 4.72
CA ASN A 85 10.60 -11.40 5.26
C ASN A 85 10.03 -10.46 4.19
N VAL A 86 9.49 -9.33 4.66
CA VAL A 86 8.87 -8.29 3.82
C VAL A 86 9.81 -7.84 2.69
N ARG A 87 11.10 -7.62 2.98
CA ARG A 87 12.07 -7.09 2.00
C ARG A 87 12.34 -8.07 0.86
N GLU A 88 12.47 -9.36 1.18
CA GLU A 88 12.63 -10.43 0.20
C GLU A 88 11.39 -10.58 -0.69
N VAL A 89 10.19 -10.46 -0.10
CA VAL A 89 8.93 -10.51 -0.85
C VAL A 89 8.87 -9.37 -1.88
N TYR A 90 9.12 -8.13 -1.49
CA TYR A 90 9.13 -7.01 -2.45
C TYR A 90 10.19 -7.18 -3.54
N SER A 91 11.37 -7.67 -3.18
CA SER A 91 12.42 -7.94 -4.18
C SER A 91 11.97 -8.99 -5.19
N TYR A 92 11.35 -10.07 -4.72
CA TYR A 92 10.83 -11.12 -5.59
C TYR A 92 9.68 -10.62 -6.48
N LEU A 93 8.67 -9.98 -5.90
CA LEU A 93 7.46 -9.55 -6.60
C LEU A 93 7.75 -8.45 -7.63
N ASN A 94 8.67 -7.54 -7.32
CA ASN A 94 9.14 -6.58 -8.33
C ASN A 94 9.76 -7.32 -9.52
N ASN A 95 10.66 -8.28 -9.29
CA ASN A 95 11.25 -9.08 -10.37
C ASN A 95 10.21 -9.86 -11.20
N VAL A 96 9.14 -10.37 -10.57
CA VAL A 96 8.02 -11.00 -11.28
C VAL A 96 7.29 -10.00 -12.18
N ARG A 97 6.98 -8.80 -11.67
CA ARG A 97 6.34 -7.71 -12.42
C ARG A 97 7.15 -7.31 -13.65
N TRP A 98 8.47 -7.14 -13.51
CA TRP A 98 9.37 -6.85 -14.63
C TRP A 98 9.32 -7.96 -15.71
N ARG A 99 9.33 -9.24 -15.30
CA ARG A 99 9.26 -10.38 -16.23
C ARG A 99 7.94 -10.50 -16.97
N GLU A 100 6.82 -10.10 -16.37
CA GLU A 100 5.52 -10.08 -17.05
C GLU A 100 5.42 -8.94 -18.07
N GLN A 101 6.06 -7.80 -17.80
CA GLN A 101 6.12 -6.66 -18.73
C GLN A 101 7.00 -6.95 -19.96
N ASP A 102 8.16 -7.60 -19.77
CA ASP A 102 9.06 -7.96 -20.87
C ASP A 102 8.44 -9.00 -21.84
N LYS A 103 7.60 -9.90 -21.33
CA LYS A 103 6.87 -10.89 -22.14
C LYS A 103 5.78 -10.26 -23.01
N ASN A 104 5.19 -9.16 -22.55
CA ASN A 104 4.09 -8.47 -23.24
C ASN A 104 4.56 -7.35 -24.19
N GLY A 105 5.86 -7.06 -24.25
CA GLY A 105 6.46 -6.00 -25.07
C GLY A 105 6.48 -6.23 -26.59
N LYS A 106 5.84 -7.28 -27.11
CA LYS A 106 5.74 -7.55 -28.56
C LYS A 106 4.31 -7.92 -28.98
N HIS A 107 3.29 -7.12 -28.67
CA HIS A 107 2.08 -6.99 -29.48
C HIS A 107 1.21 -5.86 -28.90
N HIS A 108 1.17 -4.71 -29.57
CA HIS A 108 0.13 -3.71 -29.36
C HIS A 108 -1.16 -4.24 -30.00
N HIS A 109 -1.90 -5.09 -29.29
CA HIS A 109 -3.22 -5.54 -29.72
C HIS A 109 -4.26 -4.72 -28.96
N SER A 110 -5.04 -3.94 -29.70
CA SER A 110 -6.27 -3.32 -29.24
C SER A 110 -7.19 -4.40 -28.66
N VAL A 111 -7.23 -4.54 -27.34
CA VAL A 111 -8.20 -5.38 -26.66
C VAL A 111 -9.50 -4.58 -26.53
N ASN A 112 -10.56 -5.09 -27.15
CA ASN A 112 -11.92 -4.65 -26.94
C ASN A 112 -12.29 -4.97 -25.47
N LEU A 113 -12.13 -3.99 -24.58
CA LEU A 113 -12.69 -4.02 -23.23
C LEU A 113 -14.09 -3.47 -23.31
N GLU A 114 -15.08 -4.33 -23.10
CA GLU A 114 -16.46 -3.93 -22.84
C GLU A 114 -16.47 -3.06 -21.56
N TYR A 115 -16.63 -1.75 -21.76
CA TYR A 115 -16.41 -0.71 -20.77
C TYR A 115 -17.68 -0.51 -19.94
N ASN A 116 -17.68 -0.91 -18.67
CA ASN A 116 -18.79 -0.60 -17.75
C ASN A 116 -18.63 0.84 -17.23
N SER A 117 -19.49 1.75 -17.66
CA SER A 117 -19.38 3.20 -17.40
C SER A 117 -19.46 3.58 -15.91
N GLU A 118 -20.21 2.82 -15.10
CA GLU A 118 -20.32 3.01 -13.64
C GLU A 118 -19.02 2.65 -12.90
N TYR A 119 -18.21 1.76 -13.52
CA TYR A 119 -16.92 1.27 -13.02
C TYR A 119 -15.80 2.32 -13.16
N VAL A 120 -15.91 3.24 -14.13
CA VAL A 120 -14.89 4.28 -14.38
C VAL A 120 -15.03 5.42 -13.39
N GLU A 121 -16.26 5.84 -13.10
CA GLU A 121 -16.55 6.93 -12.18
C GLU A 121 -16.14 6.59 -10.73
N THR A 122 -16.35 5.34 -10.30
CA THR A 122 -16.02 4.89 -8.94
C THR A 122 -14.51 4.85 -8.68
N ASN A 123 -13.71 4.46 -9.68
CA ASN A 123 -12.24 4.41 -9.58
C ASN A 123 -11.60 5.80 -9.59
N ILE A 124 -12.13 6.71 -10.41
CA ILE A 124 -11.71 8.12 -10.41
C ILE A 124 -12.07 8.77 -9.07
N ALA A 125 -13.27 8.51 -8.54
CA ALA A 125 -13.71 9.04 -7.26
C ALA A 125 -12.84 8.59 -6.08
N LEU A 126 -12.35 7.34 -6.09
CA LEU A 126 -11.53 6.81 -5.01
C LEU A 126 -10.08 7.33 -5.05
N ILE A 127 -9.47 7.41 -6.24
CA ILE A 127 -8.16 8.04 -6.43
C ILE A 127 -8.25 9.53 -6.11
N ALA A 128 -9.33 10.20 -6.55
CA ALA A 128 -9.59 11.59 -6.20
C ALA A 128 -9.77 11.79 -4.70
N ARG A 129 -10.39 10.84 -3.99
CA ARG A 129 -10.53 10.86 -2.53
C ARG A 129 -9.18 10.70 -1.83
N GLN A 130 -8.34 9.76 -2.26
CA GLN A 130 -6.99 9.59 -1.71
C GLN A 130 -6.12 10.83 -1.98
N LEU A 131 -6.18 11.39 -3.18
CA LEU A 131 -5.49 12.64 -3.52
C LEU A 131 -6.03 13.83 -2.71
N HIS A 132 -7.33 13.87 -2.42
CA HIS A 132 -7.95 14.92 -1.61
C HIS A 132 -7.51 14.84 -0.15
N GLU A 133 -7.49 13.64 0.45
CA GLU A 133 -7.01 13.46 1.82
C GLU A 133 -5.51 13.80 1.93
N LEU A 134 -4.68 13.37 0.97
CA LEU A 134 -3.27 13.78 0.91
C LEU A 134 -3.11 15.30 0.78
N ARG A 135 -3.88 15.93 -0.11
CA ARG A 135 -3.86 17.40 -0.27
C ARG A 135 -4.28 18.11 1.01
N LYS A 136 -5.28 17.58 1.74
CA LYS A 136 -5.75 18.13 3.01
C LYS A 136 -4.68 18.00 4.09
N GLU A 137 -4.03 16.86 4.21
CA GLU A 137 -2.93 16.64 5.15
C GLU A 137 -1.74 17.58 4.86
N VAL A 138 -1.36 17.72 3.59
CA VAL A 138 -0.33 18.67 3.15
C VAL A 138 -0.72 20.09 3.54
N ASN A 139 -1.97 20.49 3.32
CA ASN A 139 -2.42 21.85 3.66
C ASN A 139 -2.39 22.12 5.17
N ILE A 140 -2.76 21.13 5.99
CA ILE A 140 -2.68 21.21 7.45
C ILE A 140 -1.21 21.39 7.88
N LYS A 141 -0.29 20.57 7.34
CA LYS A 141 1.15 20.67 7.64
C LYS A 141 1.73 22.02 7.20
N VAL A 142 1.33 22.55 6.04
CA VAL A 142 1.77 23.88 5.56
C VAL A 142 1.27 24.99 6.48
N ASN A 143 0.01 24.94 6.93
CA ASN A 143 -0.52 25.94 7.86
C ASN A 143 0.20 25.91 9.21
N GLN A 144 0.46 24.71 9.75
CA GLN A 144 1.24 24.55 10.98
C GLN A 144 2.65 25.13 10.83
N MET A 145 3.30 24.90 9.69
CA MET A 145 4.62 25.45 9.42
C MET A 145 4.60 26.98 9.33
N ASN A 146 3.57 27.58 8.74
CA ASN A 146 3.43 29.04 8.68
C ASN A 146 3.21 29.64 10.08
N GLU A 147 2.39 29.02 10.92
CA GLU A 147 2.22 29.44 12.31
C GLU A 147 3.53 29.36 13.11
N GLN A 148 4.33 28.31 12.88
CA GLN A 148 5.66 28.18 13.46
C GLN A 148 6.60 29.29 13.00
N LEU A 149 6.60 29.63 11.70
CA LEU A 149 7.40 30.73 11.16
C LEU A 149 7.02 32.08 11.79
N ASP A 150 5.72 32.37 11.92
CA ASP A 150 5.23 33.59 12.58
C ASP A 150 5.69 33.68 14.04
N GLN A 151 5.68 32.57 14.77
CA GLN A 151 6.17 32.51 16.14
C GLN A 151 7.67 32.79 16.21
N ILE A 152 8.46 32.18 15.32
CA ILE A 152 9.91 32.39 15.22
C ILE A 152 10.21 33.86 14.92
N GLU A 153 9.50 34.48 13.96
CA GLU A 153 9.68 35.89 13.64
C GLU A 153 9.38 36.80 14.83
N LYS A 154 8.30 36.54 15.58
CA LYS A 154 7.96 37.30 16.78
C LYS A 154 9.05 37.17 17.85
N GLN A 155 9.56 35.97 18.07
CA GLN A 155 10.66 35.71 19.01
C GLN A 155 11.93 36.47 18.60
N LEU A 156 12.32 36.42 17.32
CA LEU A 156 13.49 37.16 16.81
C LEU A 156 13.35 38.68 16.98
N ARG A 157 12.15 39.23 16.76
CA ARG A 157 11.88 40.67 16.99
C ARG A 157 11.98 41.04 18.47
N GLN A 158 11.50 40.19 19.37
CA GLN A 158 11.63 40.40 20.82
C GLN A 158 13.10 40.37 21.25
N LEU A 159 13.87 39.37 20.80
CA LEU A 159 15.30 39.28 21.09
C LEU A 159 16.07 40.50 20.56
N THR A 160 15.75 40.96 19.36
CA THR A 160 16.39 42.15 18.77
C THR A 160 16.09 43.42 19.57
N ARG A 161 14.93 43.53 20.22
CA ARG A 161 14.58 44.63 21.12
C ARG A 161 15.29 44.55 22.47
N LEU A 162 15.62 43.35 22.95
CA LEU A 162 16.36 43.14 24.20
C LEU A 162 17.88 43.38 24.03
N LEU A 163 18.38 43.28 22.80
CA LEU A 163 19.79 43.50 22.45
C LEU A 163 20.08 44.97 22.01
N LYS A 164 19.07 45.83 21.98
CA LYS A 164 19.19 47.28 21.79
C LYS A 164 19.06 47.99 23.12
#